data_AF-A0A0S8DRI2-F1
#
_entry.id   AF-A0A0S8DRI2-F1
#
_cell.length_a   1.000
_cell.length_b   1.000
_cell.length_c   1.000
_cell.angle_alpha   90.00
_cell.angle_beta   90.00
_cell.angle_gamma   90.00
#
_symmetry.space_group_name_H-M   'P 1'
#
loop_
_entity.id
_entity.type
_entity.pdbx_description
1 polymer ?
#
loop_
_entity_poly.entity_id
_entity_poly.type
_entity_poly.pdbx_seq_one_letter_code
_entity_poly.pdbx_strand_id
1 'polypeptide(L)'
;MCGKLIYSFSIVLVLTGAARAELIGWWKFDEASGTTAYDSSGNGNHGTLIGNPQWVAGKIGGALDFNGTDSIIDIPYSPDMTPSEGTTMS
;
A
#
# COMPACT_ATOMS: atom_id res chain seq x y z
N MET A 1 -59.70 -14.83 -12.12
CA MET A 1 -58.71 -15.08 -13.20
C MET A 1 -57.40 -14.43 -12.77
N CYS A 2 -56.34 -15.23 -12.71
CA CYS A 2 -55.06 -14.93 -12.07
C CYS A 2 -54.16 -14.08 -13.00
N GLY A 3 -53.86 -12.84 -12.60
CA GLY A 3 -52.86 -12.00 -13.27
C GLY A 3 -51.54 -12.06 -12.51
N LYS A 4 -50.57 -12.77 -13.08
CA LYS A 4 -49.22 -12.99 -12.52
C LYS A 4 -48.50 -11.66 -12.26
N LEU A 5 -48.07 -11.46 -11.01
CA LEU A 5 -47.17 -10.37 -10.63
C LEU A 5 -45.75 -10.75 -11.09
N ILE A 6 -45.28 -10.16 -12.18
CA ILE A 6 -43.92 -10.38 -12.68
C ILE A 6 -43.01 -9.39 -11.94
N TYR A 7 -42.32 -9.85 -10.90
CA TYR A 7 -41.23 -9.10 -10.28
C TYR A 7 -40.01 -9.15 -11.20
N SER A 8 -39.73 -8.06 -11.92
CA SER A 8 -38.47 -7.90 -12.64
C SER A 8 -37.39 -7.46 -11.65
N PHE A 9 -36.60 -8.41 -11.16
CA PHE A 9 -35.35 -8.11 -10.44
C PHE A 9 -34.29 -7.79 -11.49
N SER A 10 -34.12 -6.51 -11.81
CA SER A 10 -32.95 -6.05 -12.58
C SER A 10 -31.74 -6.15 -11.68
N ILE A 11 -31.02 -7.27 -11.73
CA ILE A 11 -29.70 -7.38 -11.14
C ILE A 11 -28.74 -6.57 -12.02
N VAL A 12 -28.37 -5.38 -11.57
CA VAL A 12 -27.26 -4.64 -12.18
C VAL A 12 -26.00 -5.12 -11.48
N LEU A 13 -25.38 -6.16 -12.03
CA LEU A 13 -24.04 -6.57 -11.62
C LEU A 13 -23.04 -5.60 -12.25
N VAL A 14 -22.71 -4.53 -11.53
CA VAL A 14 -21.59 -3.66 -11.88
C VAL A 14 -20.30 -4.39 -11.50
N LEU A 15 -19.77 -5.19 -12.43
CA LEU A 15 -18.41 -5.73 -12.35
C LEU A 15 -17.43 -4.61 -12.71
N THR A 16 -17.21 -3.65 -11.80
CA THR A 16 -15.97 -2.85 -11.84
C THR A 16 -14.85 -3.66 -11.22
N GLY A 17 -14.56 -4.82 -11.81
CA GLY A 17 -13.34 -5.57 -11.53
C GLY A 17 -12.18 -4.90 -12.27
N ALA A 18 -11.83 -3.68 -11.88
CA ALA A 18 -10.51 -3.19 -12.22
C ALA A 18 -9.55 -4.06 -11.40
N ALA A 19 -8.83 -4.98 -12.06
CA ALA A 19 -7.63 -5.54 -11.50
C ALA A 19 -6.62 -4.39 -11.33
N ARG A 20 -6.81 -3.57 -10.29
CA ARG A 20 -5.72 -2.76 -9.76
C ARG A 20 -4.72 -3.76 -9.25
N ALA A 21 -3.46 -3.61 -9.64
CA ALA A 21 -2.39 -4.08 -8.81
C ALA A 21 -2.59 -3.37 -7.47
N GLU A 22 -3.17 -4.07 -6.49
CA GLU A 22 -3.36 -3.57 -5.15
C GLU A 22 -1.97 -3.49 -4.55
N LEU A 23 -1.47 -2.27 -4.43
CA LEU A 23 -0.16 -2.01 -3.88
C LEU A 23 -0.21 -2.38 -2.41
N ILE A 24 0.63 -3.32 -1.99
CA ILE A 24 0.71 -3.74 -0.58
C ILE A 24 1.25 -2.59 0.27
N GLY A 25 2.28 -1.90 -0.22
CA GLY A 25 2.85 -0.72 0.42
C GLY A 25 3.60 0.15 -0.58
N TRP A 26 3.64 1.46 -0.31
CA TRP A 26 4.36 2.45 -1.13
C TRP A 26 5.02 3.51 -0.26
N TRP A 27 6.30 3.33 0.01
CA TRP A 27 7.09 4.32 0.75
C TRP A 27 7.87 5.18 -0.24
N LYS A 28 7.43 6.43 -0.40
CA LYS A 28 8.04 7.40 -1.32
C LYS A 28 9.30 8.06 -0.76
N PHE A 29 9.38 8.13 0.57
CA PHE A 29 10.44 8.80 1.31
C PHE A 29 10.54 10.33 1.09
N ASP A 30 9.40 10.99 0.86
CA ASP A 30 9.32 12.44 0.63
C ASP A 30 9.14 13.26 1.93
N GLU A 31 9.09 12.61 3.10
CA GLU A 31 8.82 13.24 4.39
C GLU A 31 9.90 14.24 4.83
N ALA A 32 11.12 14.05 4.34
CA ALA A 32 12.32 14.86 4.60
C ALA A 32 12.76 14.97 6.07
N SER A 33 11.99 14.47 7.03
CA SER A 33 12.29 14.52 8.46
C SER A 33 11.43 13.54 9.26
N GLY A 34 11.79 13.34 10.53
CA GLY A 34 11.07 12.45 11.45
C GLY A 34 11.53 11.00 11.38
N THR A 35 10.81 10.13 12.09
CA THR A 35 11.17 8.71 12.30
C THR A 35 10.17 7.76 11.65
N THR A 36 9.31 8.26 10.76
CA THR A 36 8.24 7.48 10.13
C THR A 36 8.33 7.60 8.62
N ALA A 37 8.36 6.46 7.93
CA ALA A 37 8.14 6.37 6.50
C ALA A 37 6.65 6.09 6.28
N TYR A 38 5.90 7.06 5.76
CA TYR A 38 4.47 6.87 5.55
C TYR A 38 4.22 6.01 4.30
N ASP A 39 3.26 5.12 4.45
CA ASP A 39 2.76 4.30 3.36
C ASP A 39 1.71 5.10 2.57
N SER A 40 2.04 5.36 1.31
CA SER A 40 1.20 6.10 0.35
C SER A 40 0.25 5.19 -0.44
N SER A 41 0.28 3.87 -0.23
CA SER A 41 -0.65 2.94 -0.89
C SER A 41 -2.09 3.11 -0.42
N GLY A 42 -2.25 3.62 0.81
CA GLY A 42 -3.54 3.74 1.49
C GLY A 42 -3.84 2.62 2.50
N ASN A 43 -2.95 1.62 2.64
CA ASN A 43 -3.15 0.49 3.53
C ASN A 43 -2.66 0.73 4.97
N GLY A 44 -1.92 1.81 5.21
CA GLY A 44 -1.48 2.18 6.56
C GLY A 44 -0.28 1.36 7.04
N ASN A 45 0.46 0.72 6.13
CA ASN A 45 1.67 -0.05 6.43
C ASN A 45 2.87 0.88 6.70
N HIS A 46 2.72 1.81 7.64
CA HIS A 46 3.76 2.79 7.96
C HIS A 46 5.00 2.11 8.55
N GLY A 47 6.18 2.56 8.13
CA GLY A 47 7.45 2.06 8.63
C GLY A 47 8.01 2.97 9.72
N THR A 48 8.68 2.39 10.72
CA THR A 48 9.45 3.13 11.73
C THR A 48 10.94 3.05 11.39
N LEU A 49 11.61 4.20 11.35
CA LEU A 49 13.05 4.27 11.10
C LEU A 49 13.81 3.91 12.39
N ILE A 50 14.71 2.93 12.29
CA ILE A 50 15.58 2.47 13.39
C ILE A 50 17.04 2.65 12.95
N GLY A 51 17.94 2.99 13.88
CA GLY A 51 19.36 3.16 13.57
C GLY A 51 19.69 4.45 12.79
N ASN A 52 18.81 5.46 12.86
CA ASN A 52 18.98 6.80 12.30
C ASN A 52 19.39 6.84 10.80
N PRO A 53 18.64 6.22 9.86
CA PRO A 53 18.81 6.50 8.44
C PRO A 53 18.57 7.99 8.16
N GLN A 54 19.28 8.55 7.18
CA GLN A 54 19.24 9.98 6.88
C GLN A 54 18.32 10.28 5.70
N TRP A 55 17.49 11.31 5.84
CA TRP A 55 16.68 11.83 4.73
C TRP A 55 17.57 12.60 3.75
N VAL A 56 17.57 12.20 2.48
CA VAL A 56 18.40 12.78 1.42
C VAL A 56 17.59 13.03 0.15
N ALA A 57 18.13 13.79 -0.79
CA ALA A 57 17.54 13.93 -2.11
C ALA A 57 17.70 12.62 -2.91
N GLY A 58 16.59 12.09 -3.41
CA GLY A 58 16.56 10.92 -4.28
C GLY A 58 16.75 11.26 -5.76
N LYS A 59 16.71 10.24 -6.62
CA LYS A 59 16.64 10.45 -8.09
C LYS A 59 15.35 11.18 -8.50
N ILE A 60 14.26 10.91 -7.77
CA ILE A 60 12.97 11.60 -7.85
C ILE A 60 12.53 11.79 -6.39
N GLY A 61 12.20 13.02 -5.99
CA GLY A 61 11.75 13.29 -4.62
C GLY A 61 12.82 13.06 -3.55
N GLY A 62 12.40 12.57 -2.39
CA GLY A 62 13.29 12.18 -1.29
C GLY A 62 13.75 10.72 -1.36
N ALA A 63 14.68 10.38 -0.47
CA ALA A 63 15.18 9.03 -0.26
C ALA A 63 15.71 8.88 1.18
N LEU A 64 15.98 7.63 1.57
CA LEU A 64 16.68 7.31 2.81
C LEU A 64 18.08 6.76 2.50
N ASP A 65 19.08 7.34 3.14
CA ASP A 65 20.46 6.84 3.16
C ASP A 65 20.67 5.98 4.42
N PHE A 66 21.13 4.75 4.21
CA PHE A 66 21.32 3.75 5.25
C PHE A 66 22.79 3.59 5.54
N ASN A 67 23.16 3.53 6.83
CA ASN A 67 24.57 3.47 7.24
C ASN A 67 25.27 2.11 6.97
N GLY A 68 24.55 1.13 6.41
CA GLY A 68 25.06 -0.20 6.10
C GLY A 68 25.38 -1.08 7.32
N THR A 69 25.03 -0.64 8.53
CA THR A 69 25.32 -1.34 9.78
C THR A 69 24.04 -1.78 10.49
N ASP A 70 23.20 -0.83 10.89
CA ASP A 70 22.00 -1.06 11.71
C ASP A 70 20.80 -0.20 11.32
N SER A 71 20.95 0.73 10.38
CA SER A 71 19.82 1.52 9.88
C SER A 71 18.85 0.62 9.10
N ILE A 72 17.57 0.61 9.51
CA ILE A 72 16.49 -0.10 8.82
C ILE A 72 15.18 0.68 8.86
N ILE A 73 14.20 0.20 8.12
CA ILE A 73 12.79 0.55 8.29
C ILE A 73 12.07 -0.71 8.78
N ASP A 74 11.47 -0.65 9.95
CA ASP A 74 10.64 -1.71 10.50
C ASP A 74 9.17 -1.46 10.16
N ILE A 75 8.56 -2.39 9.42
CA ILE A 75 7.15 -2.33 9.01
C ILE A 75 6.39 -3.39 9.81
N PRO A 76 5.47 -2.98 10.70
CA PRO A 76 4.69 -3.93 11.48
C PRO A 76 3.91 -4.90 10.59
N TYR A 77 3.93 -6.18 10.94
CA TYR A 77 3.17 -7.19 10.20
C TYR A 77 1.68 -6.85 10.14
N SER A 78 1.10 -7.01 8.95
CA SER A 78 -0.32 -6.86 8.69
C SER A 78 -0.78 -7.92 7.67
N PRO A 79 -2.01 -8.46 7.78
CA PRO A 79 -2.48 -9.53 6.89
C PRO A 79 -2.50 -9.18 5.40
N ASP A 80 -2.72 -7.91 5.05
CA ASP A 80 -2.69 -7.40 3.68
C ASP A 80 -1.30 -7.47 3.02
N MET A 81 -0.23 -7.66 3.81
CA MET A 81 1.11 -7.96 3.31
C MET A 81 1.31 -9.42 2.89
N THR A 82 0.27 -10.24 2.93
CA THR A 82 0.30 -11.63 2.45
C THR A 82 -0.47 -11.77 1.12
N PRO A 83 0.21 -11.66 -0.04
CA PRO A 83 -0.44 -11.77 -1.36
C PRO A 83 -1.00 -13.18 -1.61
N SER A 84 -2.12 -13.28 -2.32
CA SER A 84 -2.73 -14.56 -2.69
C SER A 84 -2.14 -15.21 -3.94
N GLU A 85 -1.57 -14.42 -4.87
CA GLU A 85 -1.15 -14.89 -6.20
C GLU A 85 0.26 -14.44 -6.63
N GLY A 86 1.01 -13.78 -5.74
CA GLY A 86 2.41 -13.35 -5.94
C GLY A 86 2.61 -11.85 -5.69
N THR A 87 3.81 -11.45 -5.23
CA THR A 87 4.19 -10.05 -4.98
C THR A 87 5.37 -9.64 -5.85
N THR A 88 5.29 -8.41 -6.38
CA THR A 88 6.43 -7.74 -7.02
C THR A 88 6.94 -6.64 -6.09
N MET A 89 8.26 -6.44 -6.08
CA MET A 89 8.93 -5.31 -5.42
C MET A 89 9.77 -4.59 -6.48
N SER A 90 9.78 -3.25 -6.46
CA SER A 90 10.45 -2.39 -7.45
C SER A 90 11.31 -1.35 -6.80
#